data_AF-A0A9P4UYF7-F1
#
_entry.id   AF-A0A9P4UYF7-F1
#
_cell.length_a   1.000
_cell.length_b   1.000
_cell.length_c   1.000
_cell.angle_alpha   90.00
_cell.angle_beta   90.00
_cell.angle_gamma   90.00
#
_symmetry.space_group_name_H-M   'P 1'
#
loop_
_entity.id
_entity.type
_entity.pdbx_description
1 polymer ?
#
loop_
_entity_poly.entity_id
_entity_poly.type
_entity_poly.pdbx_seq_one_letter_code
_entity_poly.pdbx_strand_id
1 'polypeptide(L)'
;WPRRLLCVSNLTSYAWQPGNVYNGVKEPQYNAITYTWGRWRLKDGEQPDTKSIPISINGDDWTIPRVDPKHFTTAEFENVIRATTTLQPNFRSPNNVEFVWLDIACIHQGDDPRSAAEIGRQAAIFHGA
;
A
#
# COMPACT_ATOMS: atom_id res chain seq x y z
N TRP A 1 0.54 14.84 3.90
CA TRP A 1 0.79 13.49 4.43
C TRP A 1 -0.33 12.56 4.00
N PRO A 2 0.01 11.33 3.59
CA PRO A 2 -0.99 10.32 3.26
C PRO A 2 -2.01 10.09 4.38
N ARG A 3 -3.21 9.58 4.09
CA ARG A 3 -4.13 9.19 5.19
C ARG A 3 -3.78 7.86 5.81
N ARG A 4 -2.97 7.06 5.13
CA ARG A 4 -2.50 5.76 5.61
C ARG A 4 -1.11 5.48 5.07
N LEU A 5 -0.37 4.65 5.80
CA LEU A 5 0.88 4.06 5.36
C LEU A 5 0.93 2.58 5.74
N LEU A 6 1.46 1.76 4.85
CA LEU A 6 1.74 0.35 5.08
C LEU A 6 3.09 0.21 5.79
N CYS A 7 3.09 -0.37 6.98
CA CYS A 7 4.29 -0.83 7.66
C CYS A 7 4.69 -2.18 7.07
N VAL A 8 5.87 -2.27 6.45
CA VAL A 8 6.26 -3.46 5.66
C VAL A 8 6.75 -4.62 6.53
N SER A 9 7.22 -4.33 7.75
CA SER A 9 7.67 -5.36 8.70
C SER A 9 6.53 -6.30 9.12
N ASN A 10 5.31 -5.77 9.27
CA ASN A 10 4.12 -6.53 9.68
C ASN A 10 2.96 -6.52 8.65
N LEU A 11 3.20 -5.97 7.46
CA LEU A 11 2.19 -5.81 6.39
C LEU A 11 0.86 -5.22 6.90
N THR A 12 0.93 -4.24 7.79
CA THR A 12 -0.24 -3.57 8.34
C THR A 12 -0.31 -2.12 7.89
N SER A 13 -1.42 -1.74 7.28
CA SER A 13 -1.75 -0.36 6.94
C SER A 13 -2.29 0.35 8.17
N TYR A 14 -1.67 1.46 8.55
CA TYR A 14 -2.07 2.29 9.69
C TYR A 14 -2.67 3.61 9.23
N ALA A 15 -3.77 4.01 9.87
CA ALA A 15 -4.35 5.33 9.67
C ALA A 15 -3.44 6.44 10.20
N TRP A 16 -3.47 7.58 9.53
CA TRP A 16 -2.86 8.81 9.99
C TRP A 16 -3.44 9.22 11.35
N GLN A 17 -2.57 9.59 12.28
CA GLN A 17 -2.92 10.19 13.56
C GLN A 17 -2.38 11.64 13.65
N PRO A 18 -2.96 12.49 14.52
CA PRO A 18 -2.50 13.86 14.72
C PRO A 18 -0.98 13.97 14.88
N GLY A 19 -0.37 14.88 14.12
CA GLY A 19 1.09 15.04 14.09
C GLY A 19 1.80 14.12 13.09
N ASN A 20 1.09 13.57 12.10
CA ASN A 20 1.65 12.70 11.04
C ASN A 20 2.25 11.41 11.60
N VAL A 21 1.54 10.80 12.54
CA VAL A 21 1.99 9.59 13.24
C VAL A 21 1.33 8.35 12.63
N TYR A 22 2.13 7.31 12.42
CA TYR A 22 1.69 6.00 11.93
C TYR A 22 2.40 4.93 12.76
N ASN A 23 1.65 4.02 13.39
CA ASN A 23 2.21 2.99 14.28
C ASN A 23 3.20 3.56 15.32
N GLY A 24 2.91 4.74 15.88
CA GLY A 24 3.78 5.43 16.84
C GLY A 24 5.00 6.15 16.24
N VAL A 25 5.26 6.00 14.93
CA VAL A 25 6.36 6.70 14.24
C VAL A 25 5.87 8.02 13.69
N LYS A 26 6.52 9.11 14.09
CA LYS A 26 6.21 10.47 13.63
C LYS A 26 6.91 10.77 12.31
N GLU A 27 6.16 11.28 11.34
CA GLU A 27 6.66 11.76 10.05
C GLU A 27 7.61 10.75 9.36
N PRO A 28 7.24 9.46 9.25
CA PRO A 28 8.12 8.44 8.70
C PRO A 28 8.44 8.76 7.23
N GLN A 29 9.68 8.49 6.83
CA GLN A 29 10.01 8.38 5.42
C GLN A 29 9.28 7.18 4.83
N TYR A 30 8.79 7.32 3.60
CA TYR A 30 8.07 6.28 2.90
C TYR A 30 8.35 6.35 1.41
N ASN A 31 8.30 5.19 0.75
CA ASN A 31 8.24 5.12 -0.71
C ASN A 31 6.78 4.96 -1.16
N ALA A 32 6.47 5.33 -2.40
CA ALA A 32 5.13 5.18 -2.96
C ALA A 32 5.11 4.13 -4.08
N ILE A 33 4.13 3.22 -4.03
CA ILE A 33 3.85 2.26 -5.10
C ILE A 33 2.44 2.51 -5.59
N THR A 34 2.30 2.63 -6.92
CA THR A 34 1.00 2.51 -7.54
C THR A 34 0.96 1.64 -8.79
N TYR A 35 -0.12 0.89 -8.98
CA TYR A 35 -0.40 0.11 -10.18
C TYR A 35 -1.90 0.02 -10.48
N THR A 36 -2.27 -0.32 -11.72
CA THR A 36 -3.67 -0.38 -12.16
C THR A 36 -4.38 -1.66 -11.69
N TRP A 37 -4.54 -1.88 -10.38
CA TRP A 37 -5.15 -3.10 -9.82
C TRP A 37 -6.53 -3.42 -10.40
N GLY A 38 -7.36 -2.42 -10.69
CA GLY A 38 -8.71 -2.62 -11.21
C GLY A 38 -8.73 -3.35 -12.55
N ARG A 39 -7.62 -3.30 -13.29
CA ARG A 39 -7.47 -3.97 -14.59
C ARG A 39 -7.30 -5.49 -14.46
N TRP A 40 -6.68 -5.95 -13.38
CA TRP A 40 -6.30 -7.36 -13.18
C TRP A 40 -6.99 -7.99 -11.97
N ARG A 41 -7.91 -7.24 -11.33
CA ARG A 41 -8.72 -7.70 -10.21
C ARG A 41 -9.62 -8.85 -10.65
N LEU A 42 -9.53 -9.97 -9.94
CA LEU A 42 -10.46 -11.08 -10.07
C LEU A 42 -11.83 -10.69 -9.50
N LYS A 43 -12.89 -11.09 -10.20
CA LYS A 43 -14.27 -10.94 -9.71
C LYS A 43 -14.60 -12.03 -8.69
N ASP A 44 -15.74 -11.88 -8.03
CA ASP A 44 -16.25 -12.89 -7.10
C ASP A 44 -16.49 -14.21 -7.84
N GLY A 45 -16.02 -15.32 -7.26
CA GLY A 45 -16.10 -16.67 -7.85
C GLY A 45 -15.03 -16.99 -8.90
N GLU A 46 -14.30 -16.02 -9.43
CA GLU A 46 -13.17 -16.30 -10.34
C GLU A 46 -11.96 -16.81 -9.55
N GLN A 47 -11.39 -17.94 -9.98
CA GLN A 47 -10.22 -18.59 -9.37
C GLN A 47 -10.31 -18.60 -7.82
N PRO A 48 -11.26 -19.33 -7.23
CA PRO A 48 -11.58 -19.23 -5.79
C PRO A 48 -10.41 -19.56 -4.87
N ASP A 49 -9.45 -20.36 -5.34
CA ASP A 49 -8.25 -20.74 -4.58
C ASP A 49 -7.16 -19.65 -4.56
N THR A 50 -7.26 -18.66 -5.45
CA THR A 50 -6.31 -17.53 -5.49
C THR A 50 -6.56 -16.64 -4.27
N LYS A 51 -5.52 -16.41 -3.47
CA LYS A 51 -5.56 -15.56 -2.27
C LYS A 51 -5.03 -14.17 -2.56
N SER A 52 -5.60 -13.16 -1.90
CA SER A 52 -5.03 -11.81 -1.86
C SER A 52 -3.72 -11.79 -1.07
N ILE A 53 -2.93 -10.73 -1.25
CA ILE A 53 -1.79 -10.46 -0.37
C ILE A 53 -2.27 -10.26 1.08
N PRO A 54 -1.57 -10.83 2.08
CA PRO A 54 -2.03 -10.81 3.47
C PRO A 54 -1.73 -9.46 4.15
N ILE A 55 -2.23 -8.37 3.58
CA ILE A 55 -2.14 -7.03 4.18
C ILE A 55 -3.32 -6.84 5.13
N SER A 56 -3.02 -6.42 6.36
CA SER A 56 -4.02 -6.05 7.36
C SER A 56 -4.31 -4.55 7.31
N ILE A 57 -5.58 -4.16 7.46
CA ILE A 57 -5.99 -2.76 7.53
C ILE A 57 -6.34 -2.42 8.99
N ASN A 58 -5.47 -1.68 9.68
CA ASN A 58 -5.73 -1.32 11.07
C ASN A 58 -6.86 -0.29 11.16
N GLY A 59 -7.95 -0.66 11.85
CA GLY A 59 -9.08 0.24 12.12
C GLY A 59 -10.10 0.36 10.98
N ASP A 60 -9.99 -0.43 9.90
CA ASP A 60 -11.03 -0.57 8.87
C ASP A 60 -11.15 -2.05 8.45
N ASP A 61 -12.14 -2.38 7.63
CA ASP A 61 -12.54 -3.77 7.30
C ASP A 61 -12.54 -4.09 5.79
N TRP A 62 -12.03 -3.20 4.93
CA TRP A 62 -11.98 -3.51 3.50
C TRP A 62 -11.01 -4.63 3.19
N THR A 63 -11.39 -5.43 2.20
CA THR A 63 -10.58 -6.53 1.72
C THR A 63 -9.61 -6.07 0.64
N ILE A 64 -8.42 -6.65 0.64
CA ILE A 64 -7.46 -6.45 -0.43
C ILE A 64 -7.93 -7.22 -1.66
N PRO A 65 -8.02 -6.60 -2.85
CA PRO A 65 -8.47 -7.28 -4.06
C PRO A 65 -7.53 -8.44 -4.43
N ARG A 66 -8.13 -9.52 -4.94
CA ARG A 66 -7.40 -10.64 -5.54
C ARG A 66 -7.00 -10.28 -6.96
N VAL A 67 -5.81 -10.70 -7.39
CA VAL A 67 -5.28 -10.41 -8.74
C VAL A 67 -5.08 -11.71 -9.50
N ASP A 68 -5.32 -11.72 -10.81
CA ASP A 68 -5.06 -12.88 -11.66
C ASP A 68 -3.56 -13.22 -11.68
N PRO A 69 -3.15 -14.42 -11.21
CA PRO A 69 -1.74 -14.82 -11.13
C PRO A 69 -1.03 -14.91 -12.49
N LYS A 70 -1.76 -14.83 -13.61
CA LYS A 70 -1.15 -14.68 -14.95
C LYS A 70 -0.39 -13.36 -15.13
N HIS A 71 -0.65 -12.36 -14.30
CA HIS A 71 0.04 -11.06 -14.35
C HIS A 71 1.14 -10.97 -13.30
N PHE A 72 0.79 -11.25 -12.04
CA PHE A 72 1.75 -11.46 -10.96
C PHE A 72 1.08 -12.25 -9.85
N THR A 73 1.88 -13.06 -9.17
CA THR A 73 1.47 -13.80 -7.98
C THR A 73 1.54 -12.93 -6.74
N THR A 74 0.81 -13.34 -5.70
CA THR A 74 0.88 -12.72 -4.38
C THR A 74 2.29 -12.67 -3.81
N ALA A 75 3.11 -13.71 -4.06
CA ALA A 75 4.49 -13.77 -3.61
C ALA A 75 5.39 -12.77 -4.35
N GLU A 76 5.25 -12.63 -5.67
CA GLU A 76 5.97 -11.62 -6.45
C GLU A 76 5.63 -10.21 -5.98
N PHE A 77 4.36 -9.95 -5.70
CA PHE A 77 3.95 -8.64 -5.21
C PHE A 77 4.46 -8.34 -3.80
N GLU A 78 4.43 -9.32 -2.89
CA GLU A 78 5.06 -9.18 -1.57
C GLU A 78 6.56 -8.90 -1.67
N ASN A 79 7.26 -9.60 -2.57
CA ASN A 79 8.68 -9.37 -2.83
C ASN A 79 8.94 -7.94 -3.32
N VAL A 80 8.09 -7.39 -4.20
CA VAL A 80 8.19 -6.00 -4.63
C VAL A 80 8.03 -5.06 -3.45
N ILE A 81 6.98 -5.21 -2.63
CA ILE A 81 6.74 -4.35 -1.46
C ILE A 81 7.95 -4.34 -0.52
N ARG A 82 8.51 -5.52 -0.23
CA ARG A 82 9.71 -5.66 0.61
C ARG A 82 10.94 -5.04 -0.05
N ALA A 83 11.16 -5.28 -1.33
CA ALA A 83 12.28 -4.70 -2.06
C ALA A 83 12.23 -3.15 -2.07
N THR A 84 11.04 -2.54 -2.11
CA THR A 84 10.89 -1.08 -2.02
C THR A 84 11.39 -0.49 -0.70
N THR A 85 11.47 -1.28 0.37
CA THR A 85 11.99 -0.80 1.67
C THR A 85 13.50 -0.89 1.79
N THR A 86 14.13 -1.65 0.90
CA THR A 86 15.58 -1.86 0.85
C THR A 86 16.16 -1.05 -0.31
N LEU A 87 16.73 0.12 -0.02
CA LEU A 87 17.36 0.92 -1.07
C LEU A 87 18.76 0.39 -1.36
N GLN A 88 19.08 0.26 -2.66
CA GLN A 88 20.45 -0.02 -3.09
C GLN A 88 21.34 1.22 -2.84
N PRO A 89 22.65 1.04 -2.56
CA PRO A 89 23.57 2.10 -2.15
C PRO A 89 23.72 3.28 -3.13
N ASN A 90 23.14 3.19 -4.33
CA ASN A 90 23.22 4.21 -5.38
C ASN A 90 21.98 5.14 -5.45
N PHE A 91 21.01 5.00 -4.53
CA PHE A 91 19.84 5.88 -4.46
C PHE A 91 20.12 7.14 -3.62
N ARG A 92 19.40 8.24 -3.94
CA ARG A 92 19.60 9.59 -3.35
C ARG A 92 19.44 9.65 -1.83
N SER A 93 18.81 8.65 -1.21
CA SER A 93 18.76 8.46 0.24
C SER A 93 19.26 7.06 0.56
N PRO A 94 20.37 6.89 1.32
CA PRO A 94 20.95 5.58 1.59
C PRO A 94 20.20 4.80 2.69
N ASN A 95 19.16 5.38 3.28
CA ASN A 95 18.44 4.79 4.41
C ASN A 95 17.28 3.93 3.92
N ASN A 96 17.21 2.71 4.44
CA ASN A 96 16.01 1.89 4.31
C ASN A 96 14.81 2.63 4.91
N VAL A 97 13.65 2.51 4.24
CA VAL A 97 12.37 3.03 4.73
C VAL A 97 11.55 1.86 5.27
N GLU A 98 10.81 2.04 6.35
CA GLU A 98 9.93 0.97 6.87
C GLU A 98 8.49 1.07 6.32
N PHE A 99 8.11 2.26 5.86
CA PHE A 99 6.76 2.56 5.42
C PHE A 99 6.67 2.67 3.91
N VAL A 100 5.54 2.23 3.37
CA VAL A 100 5.19 2.39 1.96
C VAL A 100 3.79 2.98 1.88
N TRP A 101 3.62 4.01 1.05
CA TRP A 101 2.29 4.34 0.56
C TRP A 101 1.96 3.36 -0.55
N LEU A 102 1.17 2.33 -0.21
CA LEU A 102 0.65 1.38 -1.17
C LEU A 102 -0.82 1.67 -1.41
N ASP A 103 -1.10 2.04 -2.64
CA ASP A 103 -2.40 2.38 -3.18
C ASP A 103 -3.55 1.44 -2.72
N ILE A 104 -3.42 0.10 -2.78
CA ILE A 104 -4.51 -0.85 -2.38
C ILE A 104 -4.68 -0.98 -0.86
N ALA A 105 -3.63 -0.61 -0.11
CA ALA A 105 -3.60 -0.67 1.34
C ALA A 105 -3.91 0.69 1.97
N CYS A 106 -3.78 1.78 1.22
CA CYS A 106 -3.91 3.15 1.73
C CYS A 106 -5.16 3.87 1.21
N ILE A 107 -5.77 3.37 0.12
CA ILE A 107 -7.05 3.84 -0.40
C ILE A 107 -8.10 2.75 -0.16
N HIS A 108 -9.25 3.14 0.37
CA HIS A 108 -10.36 2.22 0.59
C HIS A 108 -10.87 1.66 -0.75
N GLN A 109 -11.07 0.34 -0.83
CA GLN A 109 -11.32 -0.37 -2.10
C GLN A 109 -12.82 -0.52 -2.48
N GLY A 110 -13.72 -0.11 -1.59
CA GLY A 110 -15.16 0.01 -1.83
C GLY A 110 -15.61 1.44 -2.15
N ASP A 111 -16.92 1.65 -2.22
CA ASP A 111 -17.54 2.97 -2.40
C ASP A 111 -17.49 3.76 -1.09
N ASP A 112 -16.35 4.42 -0.85
CA ASP A 112 -16.09 5.21 0.34
C ASP A 112 -15.66 6.65 -0.05
N PRO A 113 -16.31 7.69 0.50
CA PRO A 113 -15.97 9.08 0.18
C PRO A 113 -14.53 9.46 0.54
N ARG A 114 -13.89 8.74 1.47
CA ARG A 114 -12.46 8.90 1.82
C ARG A 114 -11.55 8.53 0.65
N SER A 115 -11.98 7.63 -0.25
CA SER A 115 -11.19 7.21 -1.41
C SER A 115 -10.93 8.36 -2.38
N ALA A 116 -11.97 9.14 -2.70
CA ALA A 116 -11.84 10.30 -3.59
C ALA A 116 -10.86 11.34 -3.04
N ALA A 117 -10.88 11.55 -1.72
CA ALA A 117 -9.96 12.48 -1.06
C ALA A 117 -8.49 12.01 -1.13
N GLU A 118 -8.22 10.71 -1.03
CA GLU A 118 -6.86 10.19 -1.21
C GLU A 118 -6.41 10.16 -2.66
N ILE A 119 -7.30 9.82 -3.60
CA ILE A 119 -7.01 9.88 -5.03
C ILE A 119 -6.62 11.31 -5.43
N GLY A 120 -7.37 12.32 -4.97
CA GLY A 120 -7.05 13.73 -5.20
C GLY A 120 -5.70 14.18 -4.62
N ARG A 121 -5.14 13.44 -3.65
CA ARG A 121 -3.83 13.71 -3.04
C ARG A 121 -2.67 13.00 -3.73
N GLN A 122 -2.92 12.08 -4.67
CA GLN A 122 -1.85 11.31 -5.33
C GLN A 122 -0.73 12.20 -5.86
N ALA A 123 -1.06 13.29 -6.56
CA ALA A 123 -0.05 14.21 -7.09
C ALA A 123 0.88 14.79 -5.99
N ALA A 124 0.33 15.10 -4.82
CA ALA A 124 1.10 15.60 -3.68
C ALA A 124 1.91 14.49 -2.99
N ILE A 125 1.39 13.25 -2.98
CA ILE A 125 2.09 12.08 -2.44
C ILE A 125 3.33 11.78 -3.29
N PHE A 126 3.20 11.71 -4.61
CA PHE A 126 4.33 11.46 -5.51
C PHE A 126 5.34 12.61 -5.59
N HIS A 127 4.94 13.83 -5.24
CA HIS A 127 5.88 14.96 -5.16
C HIS A 127 6.81 14.86 -3.94
N GLY A 128 6.36 14.24 -2.84
CA GLY A 128 7.10 14.16 -1.58
C GLY A 128 7.56 12.75 -1.19
N ALA A 129 7.39 11.78 -2.08
CA ALA A 129 7.85 10.39 -1.93
C ALA A 129 9.20 10.17 -2.64
#